data_AF-A0A7W3QK39-F1
#
_entry.id   AF-A0A7W3QK39-F1
#
_cell.length_a   1.000
_cell.length_b   1.000
_cell.length_c   1.000
_cell.angle_alpha   90.00
_cell.angle_beta   90.00
_cell.angle_gamma   90.00
#
_symmetry.space_group_name_H-M   'P 1'
#
loop_
_entity.id
_entity.type
_entity.pdbx_description
1 polymer ?
#
loop_
_entity_poly.entity_id
_entity_poly.type
_entity_poly.pdbx_seq_one_letter_code
_entity_poly.pdbx_strand_id
1 'polypeptide(L)' 'MTIPGDLKRSLRRLREVRARRPVGEESPAFAGWRDEMADALDELSRTLLLGDDRARAAAEAAAARVEAGGIRARLG' A
#
# COMPACT_ATOMS: atom_id res chain seq x y z
N MET A 1 3.86 20.46 17.63
CA MET A 1 3.76 18.98 17.63
C MET A 1 4.61 18.46 16.48
N THR A 2 5.70 17.74 16.77
CA THR A 2 6.64 17.26 15.74
C THR A 2 6.21 15.86 15.30
N ILE A 3 6.00 15.66 14.00
CA ILE A 3 5.69 14.34 13.45
C ILE A 3 6.95 13.47 13.55
N PRO A 4 6.89 12.24 14.09
CA PRO A 4 8.02 11.32 14.10
C PRO A 4 8.61 11.14 12.70
N GLY A 5 9.94 11.10 12.60
CA GLY A 5 10.64 11.00 11.32
C GLY A 5 10.22 9.79 10.49
N ASP A 6 10.00 8.65 11.15
CA ASP A 6 9.55 7.42 10.49
C ASP A 6 8.13 7.54 9.97
N LEU A 7 7.21 8.13 10.75
CA LEU A 7 5.83 8.36 10.29
C LEU A 7 5.82 9.28 9.05
N LYS A 8 6.64 10.33 9.06
CA LYS A 8 6.80 11.22 7.90
C LYS A 8 7.35 10.46 6.68
N ARG A 9 8.31 9.56 6.87
CA ARG A 9 8.89 8.74 5.79
C ARG A 9 7.85 7.78 5.20
N SER A 10 7.13 7.03 6.05
CA SER A 10 6.12 6.06 5.62
C SER A 10 4.97 6.75 4.86
N LEU A 11 4.48 7.89 5.36
CA LEU A 11 3.46 8.69 4.67
C LEU A 11 3.95 9.25 3.34
N ARG A 12 5.21 9.68 3.26
CA ARG A 12 5.81 10.15 2.01
C ARG A 12 5.91 9.01 0.99
N ARG A 13 6.38 7.84 1.39
CA ARG A 13 6.44 6.64 0.55
C ARG A 13 5.06 6.28 0.01
N LEU A 14 4.05 6.21 0.89
CA LEU A 14 2.66 5.95 0.51
C LEU A 14 2.16 6.94 -0.55
N ARG A 15 2.45 8.23 -0.37
CA ARG A 15 2.07 9.28 -1.33
C ARG A 15 2.76 9.09 -2.68
N GLU A 16 4.05 8.77 -2.69
CA GLU A 16 4.83 8.55 -3.91
C GLU A 16 4.32 7.33 -4.68
N VAL A 17 4.05 6.21 -4.00
CA VAL A 17 3.46 5.02 -4.63
C VAL A 17 2.08 5.37 -5.22
N ARG A 18 1.20 6.04 -4.46
CA ARG A 18 -0.13 6.46 -4.96
C ARG A 18 -0.04 7.32 -6.23
N ALA A 19 0.93 8.23 -6.31
CA ALA A 19 1.12 9.10 -7.47
C ALA A 19 1.57 8.35 -8.73
N ARG A 20 2.21 7.18 -8.58
CA ARG A 20 2.65 6.32 -9.69
C ARG A 20 1.57 5.35 -10.18
N ARG A 21 0.30 5.53 -9.77
CA ARG A 21 -0.79 4.63 -10.17
C ARG A 21 -0.82 4.51 -11.70
N PRO A 22 -0.64 3.30 -12.26
CA PRO A 22 -0.67 3.10 -13.70
C PRO A 22 -2.10 3.21 -14.23
N VAL A 23 -2.22 3.52 -15.52
CA VAL A 23 -3.50 3.56 -16.23
C VAL A 23 -3.94 2.14 -16.59
N GLY A 24 -5.20 1.80 -16.30
CA GLY A 24 -5.80 0.48 -16.58
C GLY A 24 -5.77 -0.48 -15.38
N GLU A 25 -6.96 -0.79 -14.85
CA GLU A 25 -7.15 -1.51 -13.58
C GLU A 25 -6.96 -3.05 -13.68
N GLU A 26 -6.61 -3.57 -14.85
CA GLU A 26 -6.40 -5.01 -15.09
C GLU A 26 -5.14 -5.28 -15.91
N SER A 27 -4.04 -4.62 -15.56
CA SER A 27 -2.74 -4.79 -16.23
C SER A 27 -1.71 -5.40 -15.29
N PRO A 28 -0.65 -6.05 -15.81
CA PRO A 28 0.47 -6.51 -14.99
C PRO A 28 1.13 -5.35 -14.21
N ALA A 29 1.19 -4.16 -14.83
CA ALA A 29 1.69 -2.96 -14.19
C ALA A 29 0.82 -2.54 -12.99
N PHE A 30 -0.50 -2.63 -13.12
CA PHE A 30 -1.41 -2.35 -12.01
C PHE A 30 -1.28 -3.38 -10.87
N ALA A 31 -1.15 -4.66 -11.19
CA ALA A 31 -0.86 -5.69 -10.18
C ALA A 31 0.45 -5.41 -9.42
N GLY A 32 1.52 -5.04 -10.14
CA GLY A 32 2.79 -4.63 -9.51
C GLY A 32 2.64 -3.39 -8.62
N TRP A 33 1.89 -2.40 -9.08
CA TRP A 33 1.59 -1.21 -8.29
C TRP A 33 0.76 -1.53 -7.03
N ARG A 34 -0.18 -2.48 -7.09
CA ARG A 34 -0.94 -2.92 -5.92
C ARG A 34 -0.06 -3.59 -4.88
N ASP A 35 0.98 -4.33 -5.27
CA ASP A 35 1.96 -4.87 -4.33
C ASP A 35 2.82 -3.77 -3.69
N GLU A 36 3.33 -2.81 -4.47
CA GLU A 36 4.05 -1.66 -3.90
C GLU A 36 3.18 -0.89 -2.89
N MET A 37 1.88 -0.81 -3.19
CA MET A 37 0.90 -0.23 -2.29
C MET A 37 0.75 -1.04 -1.00
N ALA A 38 0.66 -2.36 -1.11
CA ALA A 38 0.60 -3.23 0.05
C ALA A 38 1.81 -3.04 0.97
N ASP A 39 3.00 -2.96 0.40
CA ASP A 39 4.24 -2.81 1.17
C ASP A 39 4.33 -1.44 1.86
N ALA A 40 3.91 -0.37 1.19
CA ALA A 40 3.87 0.96 1.81
C ALA A 40 2.83 1.04 2.96
N LEU A 41 1.68 0.38 2.81
CA LEU A 41 0.65 0.31 3.85
C LEU A 41 1.08 -0.56 5.03
N ASP A 42 1.77 -1.67 4.76
CA ASP A 42 2.32 -2.54 5.79
C ASP A 42 3.42 -1.83 6.62
N GLU A 43 4.32 -1.08 5.97
CA GLU A 43 5.29 -0.22 6.66
C GLU A 43 4.60 0.87 7.51
N LEU A 44 3.56 1.51 6.97
CA LEU A 44 2.79 2.51 7.71
C LEU A 44 2.09 1.89 8.92
N SER A 45 1.52 0.69 8.80
CA SER A 45 0.85 -0.02 9.90
C SER A 45 1.75 -0.25 11.11
N ARG A 46 3.06 -0.45 10.88
CA ARG A 46 4.05 -0.65 11.96
C ARG A 46 4.45 0.66 12.65
N THR A 47 4.22 1.79 11.97
CA THR A 47 4.69 3.12 12.39
C THR A 47 3.59 3.96 13.06
N LEU A 48 2.32 3.71 12.73
CA LEU A 48 1.17 4.39 13.33
C LEU A 48 1.13 4.16 14.85
N LEU A 49 0.59 5.10 15.61
CA LEU A 49 0.54 5.01 17.08
C LEU A 49 -0.76 4.36 17.58
N LEU A 50 -1.87 4.64 16.89
CA LEU A 50 -3.20 4.17 17.28
C LEU A 50 -3.46 2.77 16.71
N GLY A 51 -3.86 1.84 17.57
CA GLY A 51 -4.09 0.44 17.20
C GLY A 51 -5.09 0.27 16.05
N ASP A 52 -6.16 1.04 16.05
CA ASP A 52 -7.18 0.98 14.99
C ASP A 52 -6.63 1.40 13.64
N ASP A 53 -5.80 2.46 13.60
CA ASP A 53 -5.15 2.90 12.37
C ASP A 53 -4.15 1.85 11.87
N ARG A 54 -3.42 1.18 12.79
CA ARG A 54 -2.53 0.06 12.43
C ARG A 54 -3.32 -1.07 11.78
N ALA A 55 -4.41 -1.49 12.43
CA ALA A 55 -5.24 -2.59 11.97
C ALA A 55 -5.85 -2.28 10.61
N ARG A 56 -6.33 -1.04 10.41
CA ARG A 56 -6.84 -0.57 9.12
C ARG A 56 -5.76 -0.59 8.03
N ALA A 57 -4.57 -0.04 8.31
CA ALA A 57 -3.47 -0.04 7.34
C ALA A 57 -3.03 -1.47 6.96
N ALA A 58 -2.97 -2.38 7.93
CA ALA A 58 -2.66 -3.78 7.68
C ALA A 58 -3.75 -4.50 6.86
N ALA A 59 -5.03 -4.23 7.14
CA ALA A 59 -6.15 -4.76 6.36
C ALA A 59 -6.13 -4.26 4.91
N GLU A 60 -5.88 -2.96 4.71
CA GLU A 60 -5.73 -2.37 3.37
C GLU A 60 -4.53 -2.97 2.62
N ALA A 61 -3.41 -3.23 3.32
CA ALA A 61 -2.26 -3.92 2.74
C ALA A 61 -2.60 -5.36 2.31
N ALA A 62 -3.32 -6.12 3.13
CA ALA A 62 -3.75 -7.46 2.79
C ALA A 62 -4.68 -7.47 1.57
N ALA A 63 -5.67 -6.57 1.54
CA ALA A 63 -6.59 -6.44 0.40
C ALA A 63 -5.83 -6.10 -0.90
N ALA A 64 -4.79 -5.27 -0.82
CA ALA A 64 -3.96 -4.92 -1.95
C ALA A 64 -3.21 -6.13 -2.55
N ARG A 65 -2.66 -7.01 -1.70
CA ARG A 65 -2.01 -8.25 -2.15
C ARG A 65 -3.00 -9.22 -2.78
N VAL A 66 -4.20 -9.35 -2.18
CA VAL A 66 -5.27 -10.18 -2.73
C VAL A 66 -5.66 -9.71 -4.12
N GLU A 67 -5.84 -8.41 -4.32
CA GLU A 67 -6.19 -7.84 -5.62
C GLU A 67 -5.06 -8.04 -6.64
N ALA A 68 -3.81 -7.77 -6.28
CA ALA A 68 -2.65 -8.01 -7.14
C ALA A 68 -2.56 -9.48 -7.59
N GLY A 69 -2.74 -10.41 -6.65
CA GLY A 69 -2.79 -11.85 -6.94
C GLY A 69 -3.97 -12.21 -7.85
N GLY A 70 -5.15 -11.65 -7.60
CA GLY A 70 -6.34 -11.88 -8.41
C GLY A 70 -6.22 -11.36 -9.84
N ILE A 71 -5.52 -10.24 -10.06
CA ILE A 71 -5.24 -9.72 -11.40
C ILE A 71 -4.26 -10.64 -12.13
N ARG A 72 -3.17 -11.06 -11.48
CA ARG A 72 -2.20 -12.00 -12.08
C ARG A 72 -2.85 -13.33 -12.46
N ALA A 73 -3.72 -13.86 -11.61
CA ALA A 73 -4.43 -15.10 -11.88
C ALA A 73 -5.39 -15.02 -13.08
N ARG A 74 -5.88 -13.83 -13.43
CA ARG A 74 -6.74 -13.61 -14.61
C ARG A 74 -5.96 -13.33 -15.89
N LEU A 75 -4.73 -12.84 -15.78
CA LEU A 75 -3.86 -12.49 -16.90
C LEU A 75 -2.91 -13.62 -17.33
N GLY A 76 -2.73 -14.64 -16.50
CA GLY A 76 -2.02 -15.88 -16.81
C GLY A 76 -2.95 -16.97 -17.31
#